data_AF-A7TBT3-F1
#
_entry.id   AF-A7TBT3-F1
#
_cell.length_a   1.000
_cell.length_b   1.000
_cell.length_c   1.000
_cell.angle_alpha   90.00
_cell.angle_beta   90.00
_cell.angle_gamma   90.00
#
_symmetry.space_group_name_H-M   'P 1'
#
loop_
_entity.id
_entity.type
_entity.pdbx_description
1 polymer ?
#
loop_
_entity_poly.entity_id
_entity_poly.type
_entity_poly.pdbx_seq_one_letter_code
_entity_poly.pdbx_strand_id
1 'polypeptide(L)'
;ENVEEAEELQRPLAELMYRASFNLTKWSSNSEEVLEGIDEKDRDPSTLVDLSERQPMKALGIHWDTTRDLFKFQSQPAVMYPSAVETKLSLLSVASKLFDPMGFITPYTVRAKILL
;
A
#
# COMPACT_ATOMS: atom_id res chain seq x y z
N GLU A 1 -19.21 -2.28 -3.35
CA GLU A 1 -19.15 -0.88 -2.93
C GLU A 1 -19.70 -0.03 -4.06
N ASN A 2 -20.54 0.94 -3.73
CA ASN A 2 -21.15 1.85 -4.70
C ASN A 2 -20.46 3.22 -4.61
N VAL A 3 -20.39 3.95 -5.72
CA VAL A 3 -19.84 5.32 -5.79
C VAL A 3 -20.62 6.26 -4.87
N GLU A 4 -21.95 6.12 -4.86
CA GLU A 4 -22.84 6.90 -3.99
C GLU A 4 -22.51 6.73 -2.51
N GLU A 5 -22.29 5.49 -2.04
CA GLU A 5 -21.92 5.22 -0.65
C GLU A 5 -20.56 5.84 -0.29
N ALA A 6 -19.60 5.81 -1.22
CA ALA A 6 -18.29 6.40 -1.02
C ALA A 6 -18.38 7.93 -0.87
N GLU A 7 -19.18 8.60 -1.70
CA GLU A 7 -19.41 10.04 -1.62
C GLU A 7 -20.17 10.42 -0.34
N GLU A 8 -21.19 9.65 0.04
CA GLU A 8 -21.96 9.85 1.27
C GLU A 8 -21.10 9.71 2.53
N LEU A 9 -20.04 8.91 2.51
CA LEU A 9 -19.09 8.78 3.62
C LEU A 9 -17.97 9.82 3.58
N GLN A 10 -17.46 10.14 2.40
CA GLN A 10 -16.32 11.03 2.21
C GLN A 10 -16.62 12.44 2.73
N ARG A 11 -17.79 13.00 2.38
CA ARG A 11 -18.11 14.40 2.68
C ARG A 11 -18.32 14.67 4.17
N PRO A 12 -19.13 13.89 4.91
CA PRO A 12 -19.28 14.07 6.35
C PRO A 12 -17.97 13.84 7.11
N LEU A 13 -17.14 12.89 6.67
CA LEU A 13 -15.83 12.64 7.26
C LEU A 13 -14.90 13.85 7.08
N ALA A 14 -14.83 14.40 5.87
CA ALA A 14 -14.03 15.59 5.59
C ALA A 14 -14.48 16.78 6.44
N GLU A 15 -15.80 17.02 6.56
CA GLU A 15 -16.34 18.09 7.38
C GLU A 15 -16.03 17.88 8.88
N LEU A 16 -16.21 16.66 9.39
CA LEU A 16 -15.92 16.33 10.78
C LEU A 16 -14.44 16.60 11.12
N MET A 17 -13.53 16.15 10.26
CA MET A 17 -12.09 16.35 10.46
C MET A 17 -11.71 17.82 10.34
N TYR A 18 -12.31 18.54 9.39
CA TYR A 18 -12.11 19.98 9.25
C TYR A 18 -12.53 20.75 10.50
N ARG A 19 -13.68 20.39 11.10
CA ARG A 19 -14.14 20.97 12.38
C ARG A 19 -13.18 20.68 13.54
N ALA A 20 -12.42 19.59 13.47
CA ALA A 20 -11.35 19.26 14.40
C ALA A 20 -10.00 19.92 14.04
N SER A 21 -9.97 20.88 13.10
CA SER A 21 -8.77 21.54 12.56
C SER A 21 -7.83 20.61 11.77
N PHE A 22 -8.33 19.49 11.26
CA PHE A 22 -7.59 18.59 10.38
C PHE A 22 -8.09 18.71 8.94
N ASN A 23 -7.26 19.28 8.07
CA ASN A 23 -7.56 19.30 6.64
C ASN A 23 -7.13 17.97 5.99
N LEU A 24 -8.10 17.15 5.59
CA LEU A 24 -7.83 15.92 4.85
C LEU A 24 -7.34 16.26 3.44
N THR A 25 -6.17 15.74 3.09
CA THR A 25 -5.50 15.98 1.80
C THR A 25 -5.02 14.64 1.25
N LYS A 26 -4.61 14.64 -0.03
CA LYS A 26 -4.17 13.44 -0.76
C LYS A 26 -5.25 12.36 -0.85
N TRP A 27 -6.45 12.77 -1.21
CA TRP A 27 -7.53 11.84 -1.51
C TRP A 27 -7.18 11.01 -2.74
N SER A 28 -7.37 9.70 -2.64
CA SER A 28 -7.12 8.74 -3.72
C SER A 28 -8.28 7.76 -3.80
N SER A 29 -8.68 7.41 -5.01
CA SER A 29 -9.76 6.46 -5.28
C SER A 29 -9.47 5.72 -6.58
N ASN A 30 -9.96 4.48 -6.68
CA ASN A 30 -10.00 3.72 -7.93
C ASN A 30 -11.16 4.15 -8.85
N SER A 31 -12.05 5.03 -8.38
CA SER A 31 -13.15 5.63 -9.15
C SER A 31 -12.90 7.11 -9.41
N GLU A 32 -12.91 7.49 -10.68
CA GLU A 32 -12.81 8.89 -11.12
C GLU A 32 -14.03 9.70 -10.68
N GLU A 33 -15.22 9.11 -10.73
CA GLU A 33 -16.49 9.73 -10.30
C GLU A 33 -16.41 10.20 -8.84
N VAL A 34 -15.85 9.37 -7.94
CA VAL A 34 -15.63 9.76 -6.53
C VAL A 34 -14.65 10.92 -6.40
N LEU A 35 -13.62 10.97 -7.25
CA LEU A 35 -12.62 12.05 -7.21
C LEU A 35 -13.17 13.37 -7.73
N GLU A 36 -14.12 13.36 -8.69
CA GLU A 36 -14.74 14.57 -9.22
C GLU A 36 -15.39 15.43 -8.13
N GLY A 37 -15.95 14.79 -7.09
CA GLY A 37 -16.53 15.45 -5.92
C GLY A 37 -15.51 16.10 -4.97
N ILE A 38 -14.21 15.92 -5.19
CA ILE A 38 -13.13 16.41 -4.32
C ILE A 38 -12.34 17.51 -5.04
N ASP A 39 -11.98 18.60 -4.35
CA ASP A 39 -11.14 19.66 -4.93
C ASP A 39 -9.78 19.09 -5.40
N GLU A 40 -9.34 19.45 -6.62
CA GLU A 40 -8.08 18.97 -7.20
C GLU A 40 -6.85 19.18 -6.31
N LYS A 41 -6.83 20.28 -5.54
CA LYS A 41 -5.74 20.60 -4.61
C LYS A 41 -5.59 19.58 -3.46
N ASP A 42 -6.69 18.89 -3.14
CA ASP A 42 -6.76 17.92 -2.05
C ASP A 42 -6.67 16.48 -2.56
N ARG A 43 -6.64 16.25 -3.89
CA ARG A 43 -6.41 14.93 -4.50
C ARG A 43 -4.92 14.56 -4.45
N ASP A 44 -4.61 13.27 -4.39
CA ASP A 44 -3.24 12.80 -4.60
C ASP A 44 -2.90 12.98 -6.10
N PRO A 45 -1.76 13.61 -6.44
CA PRO A 45 -1.36 13.81 -7.83
C PRO A 45 -0.92 12.52 -8.53
N SER A 46 -0.68 11.44 -7.77
CA SER A 46 -0.24 10.15 -8.27
C SER A 46 -1.37 9.13 -8.23
N THR A 47 -1.50 8.36 -9.30
CA THR A 47 -2.32 7.14 -9.30
C THR A 47 -1.60 5.95 -8.67
N LEU A 48 -0.31 6.09 -8.37
CA LEU A 48 0.48 5.14 -7.60
C LEU A 48 0.73 5.73 -6.21
N VAL A 49 -0.14 5.38 -5.27
CA VAL A 49 -0.14 5.88 -3.90
C VAL A 49 0.82 5.05 -3.08
N ASP A 50 1.83 5.67 -2.48
CA ASP A 50 2.75 5.01 -1.55
C ASP A 50 2.06 4.86 -0.18
N LEU A 51 1.74 3.62 0.19
CA LEU A 51 1.15 3.26 1.48
C LEU A 51 2.22 2.91 2.53
N SER A 52 3.51 2.97 2.16
CA SER A 52 4.58 2.75 3.11
C SER A 52 4.83 4.03 3.92
N GLU A 53 4.49 3.99 5.21
CA GLU A 53 4.85 5.07 6.12
C GLU A 53 6.37 5.24 6.18
N ARG A 54 6.79 6.50 6.22
CA ARG A 54 8.18 6.97 6.09
C ARG A 54 9.17 6.21 6.99
N GLN A 55 10.38 6.04 6.45
CA GLN A 55 11.62 5.45 7.00
C GLN A 55 11.86 5.57 8.53
N PRO A 56 12.60 4.61 9.16
CA PRO A 56 13.60 3.74 8.55
C PRO A 56 13.21 2.26 8.37
N MET A 57 12.04 1.84 8.87
CA MET A 57 11.57 0.47 8.68
C MET A 57 10.52 0.44 7.57
N LYS A 58 10.98 0.34 6.32
CA LYS A 58 10.11 0.10 5.15
C LYS A 58 9.47 -1.29 5.27
N ALA A 59 8.35 -1.35 5.98
CA ALA A 59 7.49 -2.51 6.13
C ALA A 59 6.74 -2.74 4.80
N LEU A 60 7.39 -3.40 3.83
CA LEU A 60 6.98 -3.51 2.42
C LEU A 60 6.77 -2.13 1.77
N GLY A 61 7.48 -1.83 0.67
CA GLY A 61 7.13 -0.68 -0.15
C GLY A 61 5.81 -0.94 -0.87
N ILE A 62 4.69 -0.94 -0.14
CA ILE A 62 3.35 -1.20 -0.67
C ILE A 62 2.89 0.07 -1.39
N HIS A 63 2.57 -0.08 -2.65
CA HIS A 63 1.95 0.97 -3.43
C HIS A 63 0.57 0.50 -3.86
N TRP A 64 -0.42 1.38 -3.83
CA TRP A 64 -1.72 1.14 -4.45
C TRP A 64 -1.76 1.81 -5.81
N ASP A 65 -1.92 1.01 -6.85
CA ASP A 65 -2.25 1.48 -8.20
C ASP A 65 -3.77 1.65 -8.27
N THR A 66 -4.23 2.89 -8.12
CA THR A 66 -5.67 3.21 -8.08
C THR A 66 -6.35 2.91 -9.40
N THR A 67 -5.66 3.10 -10.53
CA THR A 67 -6.21 2.76 -11.86
C THR A 67 -6.40 1.26 -12.03
N ARG A 68 -5.44 0.50 -11.48
CA ARG A 68 -5.36 -0.96 -11.36
C ARG A 68 -6.44 -1.59 -10.51
N ASP A 69 -6.74 -0.86 -9.44
CA ASP A 69 -7.08 -1.42 -8.15
C ASP A 69 -6.17 -2.58 -7.72
N LEU A 70 -4.84 -2.34 -7.74
CA LEU A 70 -3.84 -3.36 -7.41
C LEU A 70 -2.82 -2.86 -6.40
N PHE A 71 -2.52 -3.70 -5.41
CA PHE A 71 -1.35 -3.51 -4.55
C PHE A 71 -0.08 -4.02 -5.23
N LYS A 72 0.94 -3.16 -5.27
CA LYS A 72 2.28 -3.46 -5.76
C LYS A 72 3.25 -3.48 -4.58
N PHE A 73 4.05 -4.55 -4.51
CA PHE A 73 5.05 -4.73 -3.48
C PHE A 73 6.44 -4.50 -4.07
N GLN A 74 7.11 -3.43 -3.67
CA GLN A 74 8.49 -3.21 -4.07
C GLN A 74 9.44 -4.01 -3.18
N SER A 75 10.14 -4.97 -3.78
CA SER A 75 11.17 -5.75 -3.09
C SER A 75 12.57 -5.21 -3.40
N GLN A 76 13.52 -5.41 -2.49
CA GLN A 76 14.91 -5.03 -2.73
C GLN A 76 15.53 -5.96 -3.79
N PRO A 77 16.48 -5.47 -4.62
CA PRO A 77 17.16 -6.29 -5.63
C PRO A 77 17.75 -7.59 -5.07
N ALA A 78 18.20 -7.59 -3.81
CA ALA A 78 18.73 -8.77 -3.12
C ALA A 78 17.69 -9.89 -2.88
N VAL A 79 16.39 -9.61 -3.00
CA VAL A 79 15.30 -10.60 -2.99
C VAL A 79 15.12 -11.20 -4.39
N MET A 80 15.25 -10.37 -5.44
CA MET A 80 15.07 -10.81 -6.84
C MET A 80 16.31 -11.54 -7.37
N TYR A 81 17.50 -11.20 -6.87
CA TYR A 81 18.78 -11.76 -7.29
C TYR A 81 19.59 -12.22 -6.06
N PRO A 82 19.19 -13.31 -5.39
CA PRO A 82 19.95 -13.84 -4.27
C PRO A 82 21.36 -14.27 -4.72
N SER A 83 22.39 -13.93 -3.95
CA SER A 83 23.76 -14.39 -4.19
C SER A 83 23.83 -15.92 -4.12
N ALA A 84 24.61 -16.52 -5.03
CA ALA A 84 24.63 -17.93 -5.47
C ALA A 84 24.73 -19.07 -4.41
N VAL A 85 24.73 -18.78 -3.10
CA VAL A 85 24.76 -19.84 -2.07
C VAL A 85 23.34 -20.10 -1.56
N GLU A 86 22.70 -21.14 -2.08
CA GLU A 86 21.38 -21.61 -1.67
C GLU A 86 21.50 -22.44 -0.37
N THR A 87 21.36 -21.78 0.78
CA THR A 87 21.29 -22.43 2.09
C THR A 87 19.95 -22.11 2.74
N LYS A 88 19.53 -22.94 3.71
CA LYS A 88 18.36 -22.61 4.55
C LYS A 88 18.48 -21.22 5.19
N LEU A 89 19.68 -20.83 5.63
CA LEU A 89 19.90 -19.51 6.22
C LEU A 89 19.75 -18.37 5.20
N SER A 90 20.21 -18.54 3.96
CA SER A 90 20.01 -17.51 2.93
C SER A 90 18.55 -17.40 2.50
N LEU A 91 17.81 -18.51 2.43
CA LEU A 91 16.36 -18.50 2.23
C LEU A 91 15.63 -17.78 3.37
N LEU A 92 15.98 -18.07 4.63
CA LEU A 92 15.41 -17.38 5.80
C LEU A 92 15.72 -15.88 5.77
N SER A 93 16.95 -15.51 5.42
CA SER A 93 17.36 -14.11 5.29
C SER A 93 16.55 -13.37 4.23
N VAL A 94 16.31 -13.97 3.07
CA VAL A 94 15.48 -13.40 2.01
C VAL A 94 14.02 -13.30 2.45
N ALA A 95 13.45 -14.36 3.02
CA ALA A 95 12.07 -14.38 3.50
C ALA A 95 11.83 -13.34 4.61
N SER A 96 12.80 -13.11 5.49
CA SER A 96 12.70 -12.14 6.59
C SER A 96 12.72 -10.68 6.12
N LYS A 97 13.26 -10.40 4.92
CA LYS A 97 13.22 -9.05 4.31
C LYS A 97 11.84 -8.68 3.78
N LEU A 98 10.96 -9.66 3.58
CA LEU A 98 9.58 -9.49 3.15
C LEU A 98 8.68 -9.39 4.39
N PHE A 99 8.70 -8.23 5.05
CA PHE A 99 7.90 -7.99 6.25
C PHE A 99 6.45 -7.68 5.91
N ASP A 100 5.55 -8.63 6.18
CA ASP A 100 4.14 -8.58 5.80
C ASP A 100 3.21 -8.56 7.02
N PRO A 101 2.93 -7.38 7.61
CA PRO A 101 2.12 -7.28 8.83
C PRO A 101 0.64 -7.63 8.56
N MET A 102 0.15 -7.33 7.35
CA MET A 102 -1.26 -7.53 6.97
C MET A 102 -1.51 -8.89 6.30
N GLY A 103 -0.46 -9.62 5.94
CA GLY A 103 -0.58 -10.96 5.37
C GLY A 103 -0.80 -11.00 3.85
N PHE A 104 -0.69 -9.88 3.14
CA PHE A 104 -0.99 -9.80 1.70
C PHE A 104 -0.11 -10.69 0.82
N ILE A 105 1.15 -10.90 1.18
CA ILE A 105 2.11 -11.74 0.43
C ILE A 105 2.44 -13.04 1.16
N THR A 106 1.74 -13.35 2.25
CA THR A 106 1.89 -14.57 3.04
C THR A 106 1.80 -15.86 2.22
N PRO A 107 0.91 -15.99 1.20
CA PRO A 107 0.88 -17.17 0.34
C PRO A 107 2.22 -17.47 -0.37
N TYR A 108 3.06 -16.45 -0.56
CA TYR A 108 4.39 -16.59 -1.14
C TYR A 108 5.46 -16.82 -0.06
N THR A 109 5.44 -16.06 1.04
CA THR A 109 6.46 -16.18 2.10
C THR A 109 6.32 -17.46 2.93
N VAL A 110 5.11 -18.03 3.05
CA VAL A 110 4.87 -19.29 3.78
C VAL A 110 5.61 -20.46 3.14
N ARG A 111 5.74 -20.49 1.80
CA ARG A 111 6.46 -21.55 1.09
C ARG A 111 7.93 -21.57 1.47
N ALA A 112 8.56 -20.40 1.58
CA ALA A 112 9.92 -20.28 2.05
C ALA A 112 10.03 -20.76 3.51
N LYS A 113 9.11 -20.36 4.38
CA LYS A 113 9.08 -20.78 5.80
C LYS A 113 8.90 -22.29 5.99
N ILE A 114 8.15 -22.97 5.12
CA ILE A 114 7.96 -24.44 5.15
C ILE A 114 9.27 -25.18 4.83
N LEU A 115 10.13 -24.62 3.97
CA LEU A 115 11.39 -25.25 3.55
C LEU A 115 12.53 -25.09 4.56
N LEU A 116 12.37 -24.18 5.53
CA LEU A 116 13.31 -23.95 6.63
C LEU A 116 13.19 -25.05 7.69
#